data_AF-A0A4Z0EK44-F1
#
_entry.id   AF-A0A4Z0EK44-F1
#
_cell.length_a   1.000
_cell.length_b   1.000
_cell.length_c   1.000
_cell.angle_alpha   90.00
_cell.angle_beta   90.00
_cell.angle_gamma   90.00
#
_symmetry.space_group_name_H-M   'P 1'
#
loop_
_entity.id
_entity.type
_entity.pdbx_description
1 polymer ?
#
loop_
_entity_poly.entity_id
_entity_poly.type
_entity_poly.pdbx_seq_one_letter_code
_entity_poly.pdbx_strand_id
1 'polypeptide(L)'
;MSYPSLAHEPQVHVLGPSLKQLASGRRIEHLYCQKTERLCLYTPKQHEWRPQLRLSRTLLPWAALWLLYFEDWVVTGEWRGGGTHPTPRPARSFNRTILRRLA
;
A
#
# COMPACT_ATOMS: atom_id res chain seq x y z
N MET A 1 -4.58 -3.47 -6.00
CA MET A 1 -3.39 -3.66 -6.85
C MET A 1 -2.23 -4.07 -5.98
N SER A 2 -1.41 -5.02 -6.43
CA SER A 2 -0.12 -5.36 -5.78
C SER A 2 0.97 -4.70 -6.62
N TYR A 3 1.87 -3.93 -6.02
CA TYR A 3 3.03 -3.38 -6.72
C TYR A 3 4.15 -4.44 -6.72
N PRO A 4 4.59 -4.94 -7.89
CA PRO A 4 5.72 -5.84 -7.95
C PRO A 4 6.97 -5.08 -7.49
N SER A 5 7.82 -5.75 -6.70
CA SER A 5 9.11 -5.16 -6.33
C SER A 5 9.99 -5.04 -7.56
N LEU A 6 10.50 -3.84 -7.82
CA LEU A 6 11.65 -3.69 -8.72
C LEU A 6 12.90 -4.20 -8.02
N ALA A 7 13.86 -4.75 -8.78
CA ALA A 7 15.05 -5.41 -8.24
C ALA A 7 15.94 -4.51 -7.35
N HIS A 8 15.83 -3.19 -7.51
CA HIS A 8 16.67 -2.20 -6.81
C HIS A 8 15.88 -1.32 -5.85
N GLU A 9 14.61 -1.64 -5.60
CA GLU A 9 13.78 -0.88 -4.69
C GLU A 9 13.89 -1.45 -3.26
N PRO A 10 14.22 -0.60 -2.26
CA PRO A 10 14.23 -1.01 -0.87
C PRO A 10 12.82 -1.40 -0.43
N GLN A 11 12.74 -2.55 0.24
CA GLN A 11 11.51 -3.02 0.88
C GLN A 11 11.58 -2.64 2.36
N VAL A 12 10.59 -1.88 2.82
CA VAL A 12 10.51 -1.44 4.22
C VAL A 12 9.43 -2.24 4.93
N HIS A 13 9.79 -2.82 6.07
CA HIS A 13 8.95 -3.67 6.90
C HIS A 13 9.10 -3.25 8.36
N VAL A 14 8.01 -3.41 9.13
CA VAL A 14 8.03 -3.26 10.59
C VAL A 14 8.33 -4.63 11.19
N LEU A 15 9.38 -4.71 12.02
CA LEU A 15 9.81 -5.98 12.61
C LEU A 15 8.95 -6.39 13.81
N GLY A 16 8.43 -5.43 14.56
CA GLY A 16 7.56 -5.68 15.71
C GLY A 16 7.10 -4.38 16.37
N PRO A 17 5.94 -4.37 17.05
CA PRO A 17 4.98 -5.48 17.15
C PRO A 17 4.26 -5.78 15.81
N SER A 18 3.52 -6.89 15.73
CA SER A 18 2.86 -7.31 14.49
C SER A 18 1.77 -6.33 14.05
N LEU A 19 1.93 -5.73 12.87
CA LEU A 19 0.95 -4.78 12.31
C LEU A 19 -0.44 -5.40 12.16
N LYS A 20 -0.53 -6.65 11.67
CA LYS A 20 -1.81 -7.38 11.57
C LYS A 20 -2.52 -7.57 12.91
N GLN A 21 -1.76 -7.86 13.98
CA GLN A 21 -2.34 -8.00 15.31
C GLN A 21 -2.87 -6.66 15.81
N LEU A 22 -2.08 -5.59 15.66
CA LEU A 22 -2.48 -4.22 16.03
C LEU A 22 -3.69 -3.74 15.22
N ALA A 23 -3.79 -4.13 13.95
CA ALA A 23 -4.94 -3.83 13.11
C ALA A 23 -6.22 -4.60 13.50
N SER A 24 -6.13 -5.57 14.43
CA SER A 24 -7.24 -6.43 14.84
C SER A 24 -7.93 -7.12 13.65
N GLY A 25 -7.13 -7.59 12.69
CA GLY A 25 -7.63 -8.26 11.48
C GLY A 25 -8.20 -7.32 10.41
N ARG A 26 -8.26 -6.01 10.64
CA ARG A 26 -8.60 -5.03 9.60
C ARG A 26 -7.54 -5.04 8.50
N ARG A 27 -7.98 -4.76 7.26
CA ARG A 27 -7.06 -4.55 6.15
C ARG A 27 -6.30 -3.25 6.38
N ILE A 28 -4.98 -3.34 6.49
CA ILE A 28 -4.12 -2.18 6.80
C ILE A 28 -4.05 -1.25 5.60
N GLU A 29 -4.27 0.04 5.81
CA GLU A 29 -4.11 1.04 4.75
C GLU A 29 -2.64 1.25 4.38
N HIS A 30 -2.39 1.64 3.12
CA HIS A 30 -1.04 1.95 2.65
C HIS A 30 0.01 0.85 2.87
N LEU A 31 -0.34 -0.39 2.55
CA LEU A 31 0.62 -1.45 2.26
C LEU A 31 0.66 -1.75 0.76
N TYR A 32 1.86 -1.90 0.19
CA TYR A 32 2.00 -2.42 -1.17
C TYR A 32 1.50 -3.87 -1.27
N CYS A 33 1.67 -4.64 -0.20
CA CYS A 33 1.25 -6.03 -0.11
C CYS A 33 0.83 -6.38 1.32
N GLN A 34 -0.42 -6.82 1.50
CA GLN A 34 -0.95 -7.27 2.80
C GLN A 34 -0.25 -8.54 3.30
N LYS A 35 0.21 -9.41 2.40
CA LYS A 35 0.83 -10.69 2.78
C LYS A 35 2.18 -10.46 3.45
N THR A 36 3.04 -9.66 2.80
CA THR A 36 4.42 -9.39 3.25
C THR A 36 4.54 -8.15 4.15
N GLU A 37 3.43 -7.41 4.36
CA GLU A 37 3.41 -6.18 5.16
C GLU A 37 4.43 -5.14 4.70
N ARG A 38 4.65 -5.06 3.38
CA ARG A 38 5.55 -4.07 2.78
C ARG A 38 4.89 -2.69 2.78
N LEU A 39 5.51 -1.72 3.44
CA LEU A 39 4.98 -0.36 3.59
C LEU A 39 4.91 0.37 2.24
N CYS A 40 3.80 1.08 2.00
CA CYS A 40 3.62 2.00 0.88
C CYS A 40 4.09 3.40 1.29
N LEU A 41 5.36 3.71 1.06
CA LEU A 41 5.98 4.98 1.48
C LEU A 41 6.01 6.04 0.38
N TYR A 42 5.77 5.67 -0.87
CA TYR A 42 5.80 6.56 -2.03
C TYR A 42 4.98 5.97 -3.19
N THR A 43 4.85 6.71 -4.29
CA THR A 43 4.21 6.19 -5.51
C THR A 43 5.27 5.82 -6.56
N PRO A 44 5.54 4.52 -6.84
CA PRO A 44 6.60 4.12 -7.77
C PRO A 44 6.43 4.71 -9.19
N LYS A 45 5.18 4.88 -9.64
CA LYS A 45 4.86 5.47 -10.95
C LYS A 45 5.12 6.97 -11.05
N GLN A 46 5.22 7.67 -9.92
CA GLN A 46 5.46 9.12 -9.90
C GLN A 46 6.96 9.45 -9.74
N HIS A 47 7.83 8.43 -9.71
CA HIS A 47 9.28 8.61 -9.55
C HIS A 47 9.69 9.44 -8.32
N GLU A 48 8.85 9.42 -7.27
CA GLU A 48 9.09 10.13 -6.00
C GLU A 48 10.37 9.67 -5.30
N TRP A 49 10.76 8.40 -5.52
CA TRP A 49 12.01 7.83 -5.02
C TRP A 49 12.89 7.30 -6.15
N ARG A 50 14.21 7.46 -5.99
CA ARG A 50 15.24 6.92 -6.88
C ARG A 50 16.48 6.49 -6.07
N PRO A 51 17.28 5.51 -6.54
CA PRO A 51 18.41 4.96 -5.79
C PRO A 51 19.47 5.95 -5.32
N GLN A 52 19.57 7.11 -5.96
CA GLN A 52 20.52 8.17 -5.61
C GLN A 52 20.09 8.98 -4.38
N LEU A 53 18.83 8.86 -3.95
CA LEU A 53 18.34 9.57 -2.77
C LEU A 53 18.79 8.86 -1.49
N ARG A 54 19.26 9.64 -0.53
CA ARG A 54 19.62 9.12 0.79
C ARG A 54 18.37 8.61 1.49
N LEU A 55 18.45 7.39 2.02
CA LEU A 55 17.36 6.78 2.79
C LEU A 55 16.98 7.65 4.01
N SER A 56 17.99 8.24 4.66
CA SER A 56 17.83 9.16 5.80
C SER A 56 17.03 10.42 5.50
N ARG A 57 16.91 10.80 4.21
CA ARG A 57 16.13 11.96 3.77
C ARG A 57 14.81 11.59 3.08
N THR A 58 14.52 10.30 2.92
CA THR A 58 13.35 9.81 2.19
C THR A 58 12.63 8.72 2.99
N LEU A 59 13.04 7.46 2.87
CA LEU A 59 12.31 6.33 3.44
C LEU A 59 12.26 6.34 4.95
N LEU A 60 13.32 6.78 5.64
CA LEU A 60 13.33 6.88 7.10
C LEU A 60 12.26 7.86 7.62
N PRO A 61 12.25 9.14 7.20
CA PRO A 61 11.20 10.06 7.63
C PRO A 61 9.81 9.67 7.12
N TRP A 62 9.68 9.09 5.91
CA TRP A 62 8.37 8.60 5.42
C TRP A 62 7.85 7.40 6.21
N ALA A 63 8.72 6.48 6.63
CA ALA A 63 8.34 5.37 7.49
C ALA A 63 7.89 5.85 8.87
N ALA A 64 8.58 6.83 9.45
CA ALA A 64 8.17 7.44 10.72
C ALA A 64 6.79 8.10 10.60
N LEU A 65 6.55 8.83 9.51
CA LEU A 65 5.25 9.44 9.24
C LEU A 65 4.15 8.39 9.01
N TRP A 66 4.46 7.31 8.29
CA TRP A 66 3.54 6.19 8.08
C TRP A 66 3.14 5.55 9.42
N LEU A 67 4.10 5.34 10.33
CA LEU A 67 3.85 4.77 11.66
C LEU A 67 2.95 5.69 12.50
N LEU A 68 3.19 7.00 12.48
CA LEU A 68 2.33 7.98 13.15
C LEU A 68 0.87 7.85 12.69
N TYR A 69 0.65 7.81 11.36
CA TYR A 69 -0.70 7.66 10.81
C TYR A 69 -1.29 6.27 11.02
N PHE A 70 -0.46 5.23 11.09
CA PHE A 70 -0.91 3.88 11.42
C PHE A 70 -1.42 3.81 12.86
N GLU A 71 -0.72 4.41 13.81
CA GLU A 71 -1.17 4.48 15.21
C GLU A 71 -2.51 5.21 15.34
N ASP A 72 -2.64 6.37 14.69
CA ASP A 72 -3.90 7.12 14.64
C ASP A 72 -5.01 6.31 13.96
N TRP A 73 -4.73 5.66 12.84
CA TRP A 73 -5.67 4.79 12.13
C TRP A 73 -6.10 3.57 12.96
N VAL A 74 -5.19 2.98 13.75
CA VAL A 74 -5.55 1.88 14.65
C VAL A 74 -6.62 2.33 15.64
N VAL A 75 -6.53 3.56 16.16
CA VAL A 75 -7.50 4.13 17.11
C VAL A 75 -8.79 4.59 16.43
N THR A 76 -8.69 5.34 15.34
CA THR A 76 -9.83 6.04 14.72
C THR A 76 -10.52 5.22 13.63
N GLY A 77 -9.79 4.30 12.99
CA GLY A 77 -10.22 3.59 11.79
C GLY A 77 -10.15 4.42 10.51
N GLU A 78 -9.74 5.70 10.59
CA GLU A 78 -9.66 6.61 9.45
C GLU A 78 -8.20 6.87 9.07
N TRP A 79 -7.85 6.69 7.80
CA TRP A 79 -6.48 6.94 7.35
C TRP A 79 -6.28 8.42 7.01
N ARG A 80 -5.48 9.10 7.82
CA ARG A 80 -5.18 10.54 7.68
C ARG A 80 -3.85 10.83 7.00
N GLY A 81 -3.12 9.79 6.59
CA GLY A 81 -1.78 9.92 6.02
C GLY A 81 -1.70 10.41 4.58
N GLY A 82 -2.85 10.66 3.95
CA GLY A 82 -2.94 11.02 2.54
C GLY A 82 -2.34 9.95 1.63
N GLY A 83 -1.82 10.37 0.49
CA GLY A 83 -1.25 9.49 -0.54
C GLY A 83 -2.29 8.93 -1.51
N THR A 84 -1.81 8.36 -2.61
CA THR A 84 -2.70 7.83 -3.65
C THR A 84 -3.07 6.39 -3.34
N HIS A 85 -4.31 6.16 -2.89
CA HIS A 85 -4.85 4.81 -2.82
C HIS A 85 -5.08 4.30 -4.25
N PRO A 86 -4.62 3.09 -4.60
CA PRO A 86 -4.99 2.50 -5.89
C PRO A 86 -6.51 2.29 -5.89
N THR A 87 -7.22 3.09 -6.68
CA THR A 87 -8.67 2.91 -6.88
C THR A 87 -8.91 1.49 -7.39
N PRO A 88 -9.92 0.77 -6.87
CA PRO A 88 -10.30 -0.52 -7.43
C PRO A 88 -10.62 -0.30 -8.91
N ARG A 89 -9.94 -1.03 -9.80
CA ARG A 89 -10.33 -1.02 -11.21
C ARG A 89 -11.79 -1.44 -11.27
N PRO A 90 -12.69 -0.64 -11.88
CA PRO A 90 -14.09 -1.02 -11.98
C PRO A 90 -14.20 -2.40 -12.62
N ALA A 91 -15.03 -3.26 -12.05
CA ALA A 91 -15.26 -4.59 -12.59
C ALA A 91 -15.66 -4.44 -14.06
N ARG A 92 -14.96 -5.14 -14.97
CA ARG A 92 -15.39 -5.19 -16.37
C ARG A 92 -16.79 -5.81 -16.38
N SER A 93 -17.81 -5.01 -16.66
CA SER A 93 -19.15 -5.53 -16.91
C SER A 93 -19.08 -6.35 -18.20
N PHE A 94 -19.10 -7.68 -18.09
CA PHE A 94 -19.31 -8.51 -19.26
C PHE A 94 -20.76 -8.31 -19.73
N ASN A 95 -20.91 -7.76 -20.92
CA ASN A 95 -22.21 -7.53 -21.53
C ASN A 95 -22.83 -8.91 -21.84
N ARG A 96 -23.90 -9.28 -21.11
CA ARG A 96 -24.54 -10.62 -21.17
C ARG A 96 -25.14 -10.97 -22.55
N THR A 97 -25.15 -10.04 -23.48
CA THR A 97 -25.73 -10.17 -24.82
C THR A 97 -25.00 -11.19 -25.71
N ILE A 98 -23.73 -11.50 -25.44
CA ILE A 98 -22.95 -12.46 -26.27
C ILE A 98 -23.22 -13.93 -25.92
N LEU A 99 -23.72 -14.23 -24.71
CA LEU A 99 -23.96 -15.62 -24.27
C LEU A 99 -25.27 -16.25 -24.77
N ARG A 100 -26.09 -15.53 -25.56
CA ARG A 100 -27.34 -16.06 -26.12
C ARG A 100 -27.24 -16.57 -27.56
N ARG A 101 -26.05 -16.59 -28.18
CA ARG A 101 -25.85 -17.09 -29.56
C ARG A 101 -25.12 -18.43 -29.65
N LEU A 102 -24.91 -19.12 -28.54
CA LEU A 102 -24.29 -20.46 -28.50
C LEU A 102 -25.10 -21.45 -27.65
N ALA A 103 -26.42 -21.30 -27.62
CA ALA A 103 -27.35 -22.29 -27.10
C ALA A 103 -28.35 -22.65 -28.20
#